data_AF-A0A9Q3HAK0-F1
#
_entry.id   AF-A0A9Q3HAK0-F1
#
_cell.length_a   1.000
_cell.length_b   1.000
_cell.length_c   1.000
_cell.angle_alpha   90.00
_cell.angle_beta   90.00
_cell.angle_gamma   90.00
#
_symmetry.space_group_name_H-M   'P 1'
#
loop_
_entity.id
_entity.type
_entity.pdbx_description
1 polymer ?
#
loop_
_entity_poly.entity_id
_entity_poly.type
_entity_poly.pdbx_seq_one_letter_code
_entity_poly.pdbx_strand_id
1 'polypeptide(L)'
;MTQERIEAYEKIRKALTEAPLLLITDWNIPSKLYIDACGDGLGAALHRVQIILEKPTEGPACYISRQIKPTEGTYGASQMECLCLVWEIEKLHYYLDGSFLK
;
A
#
# COMPACT_ATOMS: atom_id res chain seq x y z
N MET A 1 -14.93 16.37 -21.79
CA MET A 1 -14.38 15.74 -20.57
C MET A 1 -15.58 15.22 -19.79
N THR A 2 -15.67 13.92 -19.48
CA THR A 2 -16.83 13.35 -18.77
C THR A 2 -16.80 13.76 -17.31
N GLN A 3 -17.96 13.78 -16.65
CA GLN A 3 -18.08 14.13 -15.22
C GLN A 3 -17.16 13.27 -14.34
N GLU A 4 -17.16 11.95 -14.57
CA GLU A 4 -16.30 11.00 -13.86
C GLU A 4 -14.79 11.32 -13.99
N ARG A 5 -14.35 11.81 -15.16
CA ARG A 5 -12.95 12.18 -15.39
C ARG A 5 -12.55 13.41 -14.59
N ILE A 6 -13.46 14.36 -14.42
CA ILE A 6 -13.23 15.56 -13.62
C ILE A 6 -13.16 15.17 -12.14
N GLU A 7 -14.07 14.32 -11.67
CA GLU A 7 -14.08 13.82 -10.30
C GLU A 7 -12.82 13.01 -9.96
N ALA A 8 -12.38 12.13 -10.86
CA ALA A 8 -11.14 11.37 -10.69
C ALA A 8 -9.91 12.29 -10.63
N TYR A 9 -9.84 13.31 -11.50
CA TYR A 9 -8.77 14.30 -11.48
C TYR A 9 -8.73 15.07 -10.17
N GLU A 10 -9.88 15.54 -9.68
CA GLU A 10 -9.99 16.26 -8.42
C GLU A 10 -9.62 15.38 -7.22
N LYS A 11 -10.01 14.10 -7.23
CA LYS A 11 -9.63 13.13 -6.19
C LYS A 11 -8.11 12.94 -6.12
N ILE A 12 -7.44 12.80 -7.26
CA ILE A 12 -5.98 12.68 -7.32
C ILE A 12 -5.32 13.98 -6.82
N ARG A 13 -5.81 15.13 -7.27
CA ARG A 13 -5.29 16.44 -6.83
C ARG A 13 -5.35 16.56 -5.31
N LYS A 14 -6.51 16.24 -4.72
CA LYS A 14 -6.72 16.27 -3.27
C LYS A 14 -5.78 15.31 -2.54
N ALA A 15 -5.67 14.06 -3.01
CA ALA A 15 -4.80 13.06 -2.40
C ALA A 15 -3.31 13.48 -2.42
N LEU A 16 -2.85 14.15 -3.47
CA LEU A 16 -1.47 14.65 -3.56
C LEU A 16 -1.22 15.84 -2.64
N THR A 17 -2.19 16.75 -2.49
CA THR A 17 -2.03 17.93 -1.64
C THR A 17 -2.23 17.64 -0.15
N GLU A 18 -2.99 16.60 0.18
CA GLU A 18 -3.31 16.18 1.55
C GLU A 18 -2.58 14.89 1.94
N ALA A 19 -1.53 14.51 1.19
CA ALA A 19 -0.80 13.28 1.45
C ALA A 19 -0.21 13.27 2.87
N PRO A 20 -0.35 12.17 3.62
CA PRO A 20 0.25 12.07 4.95
C PRO A 20 1.79 12.09 4.86
N LEU A 21 2.44 12.49 5.96
CA LEU A 21 3.89 12.38 6.08
C LEU A 21 4.29 10.90 6.04
N LEU A 22 5.22 10.54 5.15
CA LEU A 22 5.79 9.21 5.09
C LEU A 22 6.94 9.07 6.09
N LEU A 23 6.96 7.95 6.81
CA LEU A 23 8.03 7.61 7.74
C LEU A 23 9.28 7.12 7.00
N ILE A 24 10.45 7.50 7.51
CA ILE A 24 11.74 7.04 6.98
C ILE A 24 11.88 5.53 7.20
N THR A 25 12.55 4.86 6.29
CA THR A 25 12.79 3.42 6.40
C THR A 25 13.96 3.10 7.32
N ASP A 26 13.72 2.29 8.35
CA ASP A 26 14.75 1.67 9.20
C ASP A 26 14.52 0.15 9.23
N TRP A 27 15.54 -0.61 8.82
CA TRP A 27 15.49 -2.06 8.71
C TRP A 27 15.43 -2.78 10.06
N ASN A 28 15.83 -2.11 11.14
CA ASN A 28 15.83 -2.69 12.48
C ASN A 28 14.45 -2.65 13.16
N ILE A 29 13.50 -1.92 12.57
CA ILE A 29 12.18 -1.72 13.14
C ILE A 29 11.18 -2.67 12.45
N PRO A 30 10.33 -3.39 13.19
CA PRO A 30 9.35 -4.27 12.60
C PRO A 30 8.37 -3.50 11.70
N SER A 31 8.08 -4.10 10.55
CA SER A 31 7.14 -3.60 9.57
C SER A 31 5.77 -4.20 9.76
N LYS A 32 4.74 -3.43 9.44
CA LYS A 32 3.38 -3.92 9.25
C LYS A 32 2.99 -3.74 7.80
N LEU A 33 2.47 -4.78 7.17
CA LEU A 33 1.98 -4.70 5.80
C LEU A 33 0.48 -4.92 5.81
N TYR A 34 -0.26 -3.87 5.44
CA TYR A 34 -1.69 -3.97 5.22
C TYR A 34 -1.93 -4.19 3.73
N ILE A 35 -2.76 -5.17 3.42
CA ILE A 35 -3.07 -5.60 2.06
C ILE A 35 -4.59 -5.53 1.89
N ASP A 36 -5.04 -5.19 0.69
CA ASP A 36 -6.44 -5.26 0.30
C ASP A 36 -6.54 -5.53 -1.20
N ALA A 37 -7.48 -6.39 -1.59
CA ALA A 37 -7.71 -6.74 -2.98
C ALA A 37 -9.18 -6.64 -3.34
N CYS A 38 -9.47 -6.04 -4.48
CA CYS A 38 -10.81 -5.95 -5.02
C CYS A 38 -10.86 -6.36 -6.50
N GLY A 39 -12.08 -6.43 -7.06
CA GLY A 39 -12.30 -6.79 -8.45
C GLY A 39 -11.69 -5.82 -9.47
N ASP A 40 -11.21 -4.65 -9.03
CA ASP A 40 -10.60 -3.64 -9.90
C ASP A 40 -9.08 -3.51 -9.71
N GLY A 41 -8.57 -3.85 -8.52
CA GLY A 41 -7.19 -3.53 -8.15
C GLY A 41 -6.69 -4.24 -6.90
N LEU A 42 -5.37 -4.20 -6.75
CA LEU A 42 -4.61 -4.64 -5.59
C LEU A 42 -4.00 -3.42 -4.91
N GLY A 43 -3.93 -3.41 -3.58
CA GLY A 43 -3.35 -2.30 -2.84
C GLY A 43 -2.73 -2.70 -1.50
N ALA A 44 -1.57 -2.10 -1.23
CA ALA A 44 -0.85 -2.22 0.03
C ALA A 44 -0.59 -0.87 0.68
N ALA A 45 -0.49 -0.91 2.00
CA ALA A 45 0.16 0.11 2.80
C ALA A 45 1.22 -0.53 3.70
N LEU A 46 2.47 -0.16 3.48
CA LEU A 46 3.59 -0.49 4.35
C LEU A 46 3.64 0.51 5.49
N HIS A 47 3.46 0.04 6.72
CA HIS A 47 3.48 0.84 7.93
C HIS A 47 4.67 0.47 8.81
N ARG A 48 5.15 1.45 9.59
CA ARG A 48 6.25 1.31 10.54
C ARG A 48 5.88 2.00 11.86
N VAL A 49 6.48 1.55 12.96
CA VAL A 49 6.33 2.20 14.27
C VAL A 49 7.62 2.95 14.60
N GLN A 50 7.55 4.28 14.73
CA GLN A 50 8.69 5.12 15.11
C GLN A 50 8.39 5.94 16.35
N ILE A 51 9.44 6.28 17.10
CA ILE A 51 9.31 7.22 18.21
C ILE A 51 9.28 8.64 17.66
N ILE A 52 8.12 9.27 17.70
CA ILE A 52 7.91 10.66 17.31
C ILE A 52 7.44 11.40 18.55
N LEU A 53 8.13 12.48 18.93
CA LEU A 53 7.82 13.24 20.14
C LEU A 53 7.70 12.33 21.39
N GLU A 54 8.67 11.42 21.55
CA GLU A 54 8.76 10.45 22.66
C GLU A 54 7.62 9.42 22.72
N LYS A 55 6.79 9.30 21.68
CA LYS A 55 5.68 8.34 21.61
C LYS A 55 5.82 7.38 20.43
N PRO A 56 5.55 6.07 20.63
CA PRO A 56 5.47 5.13 19.52
C PRO A 56 4.27 5.50 18.64
N THR A 57 4.57 5.90 17.41
CA THR A 57 3.58 6.33 16.43
C THR A 57 3.71 5.42 15.22
N GLU A 58 2.60 4.76 14.86
CA GLU A 58 2.50 4.01 13.62
C GLU A 58 2.18 4.97 12.48
N GLY A 59 2.92 4.88 11.38
CA GLY A 59 2.69 5.68 10.20
C GLY A 59 3.06 4.95 8.92
N PRO A 60 2.54 5.43 7.78
CA PRO A 60 2.84 4.85 6.49
C PRO A 60 4.28 5.17 6.08
N ALA A 61 5.00 4.17 5.59
CA ALA A 61 6.29 4.32 4.92
C ALA A 61 6.12 4.31 3.40
N CYS A 62 5.17 3.52 2.88
CA CYS A 62 4.92 3.41 1.45
C CYS A 62 3.47 2.98 1.18
N TYR A 63 2.86 3.54 0.14
CA TYR A 63 1.61 3.06 -0.44
C TYR A 63 1.89 2.53 -1.84
N ILE A 64 1.37 1.36 -2.17
CA ILE A 64 1.52 0.78 -3.50
C ILE A 64 0.19 0.20 -3.94
N SER A 65 -0.18 0.39 -5.20
CA SER A 65 -1.37 -0.23 -5.77
C SER A 65 -1.18 -0.49 -7.25
N ARG A 66 -1.92 -1.46 -7.78
CA ARG A 66 -1.98 -1.71 -9.22
C ARG A 66 -3.36 -2.17 -9.65
N GLN A 67 -3.68 -1.93 -10.91
CA GLN A 67 -4.85 -2.53 -11.53
C GLN A 67 -4.61 -4.02 -11.77
N ILE A 68 -5.68 -4.81 -11.67
CA ILE A 68 -5.62 -6.25 -11.93
C ILE A 68 -5.60 -6.53 -13.43
N LYS A 69 -4.97 -7.63 -13.83
CA LYS A 69 -4.99 -8.09 -15.23
C LYS A 69 -6.31 -8.80 -15.53
N PRO A 70 -6.77 -8.82 -16.79
CA PRO A 70 -7.99 -9.53 -17.17
C PRO A 70 -8.02 -11.01 -16.74
N THR A 71 -6.86 -11.67 -16.73
CA THR A 71 -6.71 -13.06 -16.28
C THR A 71 -6.90 -13.21 -14.76
N GLU A 72 -6.44 -12.23 -13.99
CA GLU A 72 -6.52 -12.21 -12.52
C GLU A 72 -7.96 -11.91 -12.06
N GLY A 73 -8.77 -11.21 -12.87
CA GLY A 73 -10.17 -10.91 -12.54
C GLY A 73 -11.11 -12.11 -12.47
N THR A 74 -10.65 -13.31 -12.83
CA THR A 74 -11.41 -14.56 -12.66
C THR A 74 -11.21 -15.22 -11.30
N TYR A 75 -10.26 -14.73 -10.51
CA TYR A 75 -9.93 -15.28 -9.20
C TYR A 75 -11.02 -14.96 -8.17
N GLY A 76 -11.25 -15.92 -7.27
CA GLY A 76 -12.09 -15.68 -6.09
C GLY A 76 -11.42 -14.73 -5.10
N ALA A 77 -12.20 -14.16 -4.16
CA ALA A 77 -11.70 -13.18 -3.19
C ALA A 77 -10.44 -13.66 -2.45
N SER A 78 -10.42 -14.88 -1.92
CA SER A 78 -9.24 -15.42 -1.22
C SER A 78 -8.00 -15.58 -2.10
N GLN A 79 -8.18 -15.86 -3.40
CA GLN A 79 -7.09 -15.95 -4.37
C GLN A 79 -6.55 -14.55 -4.71
N MET A 80 -7.44 -13.54 -4.77
CA MET A 80 -7.07 -12.15 -4.97
C MET A 80 -6.25 -11.60 -3.79
N GLU A 81 -6.67 -11.88 -2.55
CA GLU A 81 -5.91 -11.52 -1.35
C GLU A 81 -4.51 -12.16 -1.35
N CYS A 82 -4.42 -13.44 -1.71
CA CYS A 82 -3.13 -14.14 -1.82
C CYS A 82 -2.25 -13.54 -2.93
N LEU A 83 -2.84 -13.23 -4.08
CA LEU A 83 -2.14 -12.55 -5.18
C LEU A 83 -1.62 -11.17 -4.75
N CYS A 84 -2.42 -10.43 -3.99
CA CYS A 84 -2.06 -9.14 -3.41
C CYS A 84 -0.81 -9.28 -2.53
N LEU A 85 -0.87 -10.19 -1.55
CA LEU A 85 0.24 -10.47 -0.63
C LEU A 85 1.54 -10.82 -1.37
N VAL A 86 1.48 -11.76 -2.32
CA VAL A 86 2.67 -12.19 -3.07
C VAL A 86 3.24 -11.04 -3.88
N TRP A 87 2.38 -10.32 -4.62
CA TRP A 87 2.81 -9.21 -5.46
C TRP A 87 3.47 -8.10 -4.65
N GLU A 88 2.94 -7.77 -3.49
CA GLU A 88 3.46 -6.72 -2.63
C GLU A 88 4.80 -7.08 -2.01
N ILE A 89 4.97 -8.33 -1.55
CA ILE A 89 6.26 -8.80 -1.03
C ILE A 89 7.32 -8.74 -2.13
N GLU A 90 7.00 -9.18 -3.34
CA GLU A 90 7.91 -9.10 -4.48
C GLU A 90 8.26 -7.65 -4.86
N LYS A 91 7.26 -6.75 -4.84
CA LYS A 91 7.49 -5.35 -5.19
C LYS A 91 8.24 -4.60 -4.12
N LEU A 92 7.89 -4.80 -2.85
CA LEU A 92 8.48 -4.14 -1.70
C LEU A 92 9.68 -4.94 -1.14
N HIS A 93 10.29 -5.85 -1.91
CA HIS A 93 11.46 -6.63 -1.44
C HIS A 93 12.57 -5.71 -0.91
N TYR A 94 12.82 -4.60 -1.60
CA TYR A 94 13.80 -3.59 -1.17
C TYR A 94 13.43 -2.94 0.17
N TYR A 95 12.17 -3.02 0.61
CA TYR A 95 11.66 -2.62 1.92
C TYR A 95 11.51 -3.75 2.94
N LEU A 96 11.49 -5.00 2.52
CA LEU A 96 11.13 -6.12 3.37
C LEU A 96 12.32 -7.03 3.66
N ASP A 97 13.26 -7.12 2.72
CA ASP A 97 14.43 -7.98 2.80
C ASP A 97 15.28 -7.64 4.03
N GLY A 98 15.53 -8.66 4.85
CA GLY A 98 16.30 -8.53 6.10
C GLY A 98 15.55 -7.84 7.25
N SER A 99 14.31 -7.39 7.04
CA SER A 99 13.48 -6.79 8.07
C SER A 99 12.45 -7.77 8.62
N PHE A 100 12.01 -7.55 9.87
CA PHE A 100 10.94 -8.34 10.46
C PHE A 100 9.57 -7.83 9.99
N LEU A 101 8.84 -8.66 9.25
CA LEU A 101 7.46 -8.41 8.82
C LEU A 101 6.49 -9.00 9.84
N LYS A 102 5.50 -8.22 10.26
CA LYS A 102 4.45 -8.63 11.19
C LYS A 102 3.05 -8.37 10.64
#